data_AF-A0A3M7P2S2-F1
#
_entry.id   AF-A0A3M7P2S2-F1
#
_cell.length_a   1.000
_cell.length_b   1.000
_cell.length_c   1.000
_cell.angle_alpha   90.00
_cell.angle_beta   90.00
_cell.angle_gamma   90.00
#
_symmetry.space_group_name_H-M   'P 1'
#
loop_
_entity.id
_entity.type
_entity.pdbx_description
1 polymer ?
#
loop_
_entity_poly.entity_id
_entity_poly.type
_entity_poly.pdbx_seq_one_letter_code
_entity_poly.pdbx_strand_id
1 'polypeptide(L)'
;MCLNDMVCNGTNCMCLRNKLYDNTTNKCTDQKIVNNYCDKDLECRSDLGLVCTGNRCICSSSSHTWSNINQKCLLTYSKRSCLTGDSCNPDQNLKCINDQCNCPIASVDGMCDCSSTEGSEEFWNGSFCSSAKNYSDHCSNDFECQT
;
A
#
# COMPACT_ATOMS: atom_id res chain seq x y z
N MET A 1 -16.33 -8.63 -35.37
CA MET A 1 -16.59 -7.32 -34.73
C MET A 1 -16.76 -7.57 -33.24
N CYS A 2 -16.15 -6.77 -32.38
CA CYS A 2 -16.34 -6.88 -30.93
C CYS A 2 -17.69 -6.28 -30.51
N LEU A 3 -18.21 -6.70 -29.36
CA LEU A 3 -19.41 -6.10 -28.76
C LEU A 3 -19.15 -4.64 -28.37
N ASN A 4 -20.22 -3.86 -28.17
CA ASN A 4 -20.11 -2.48 -27.68
C ASN A 4 -19.29 -2.43 -26.37
N ASP A 5 -18.48 -1.38 -26.22
CA ASP A 5 -17.54 -1.16 -25.10
C ASP A 5 -16.30 -2.07 -25.06
N MET A 6 -16.13 -2.98 -26.03
CA MET A 6 -14.93 -3.80 -26.20
C MET A 6 -14.06 -3.30 -27.34
N VAL A 7 -12.74 -3.48 -27.21
CA VAL A 7 -11.76 -3.16 -28.25
C VAL A 7 -11.04 -4.43 -28.71
N CYS A 8 -10.77 -4.50 -30.02
CA CYS A 8 -10.02 -5.59 -30.60
C CYS A 8 -8.52 -5.39 -30.35
N ASN A 9 -7.89 -6.35 -29.67
CA ASN A 9 -6.44 -6.41 -29.48
C ASN A 9 -5.88 -7.60 -30.28
N GLY A 10 -5.78 -7.42 -31.60
CA GLY A 10 -5.36 -8.46 -32.53
C GLY A 10 -6.49 -9.44 -32.85
N THR A 11 -6.48 -10.61 -32.21
CA THR A 11 -7.49 -11.67 -32.42
C THR A 11 -8.56 -11.72 -31.34
N ASN A 12 -8.37 -11.02 -30.22
CA ASN A 12 -9.24 -11.08 -29.05
C ASN A 12 -9.96 -9.76 -28.82
N CYS A 13 -11.23 -9.84 -28.45
CA CYS A 13 -11.98 -8.69 -27.93
C CYS A 13 -11.73 -8.58 -26.43
N MET A 14 -11.30 -7.41 -25.97
CA MET A 14 -11.05 -7.16 -24.56
C MET A 14 -11.70 -5.85 -24.11
N CYS A 15 -12.06 -5.81 -22.83
CA CYS A 15 -12.48 -4.58 -22.19
C CYS A 15 -11.29 -3.63 -22.05
N LEU A 16 -11.53 -2.34 -22.26
CA LEU A 16 -10.48 -1.34 -22.11
C LEU A 16 -10.15 -1.09 -20.65
N ARG A 17 -8.84 -1.02 -20.37
CA ARG A 17 -8.28 -0.60 -19.08
C ARG A 17 -8.83 -1.47 -17.94
N ASN A 18 -9.22 -0.81 -16.86
CA ASN A 18 -9.60 -1.33 -15.56
C ASN A 18 -11.00 -1.93 -15.55
N LYS A 19 -11.35 -2.66 -16.62
CA LYS A 19 -12.68 -3.23 -16.86
C LYS A 19 -12.58 -4.71 -17.17
N LEU A 20 -13.62 -5.42 -16.77
CA LEU A 20 -13.83 -6.86 -16.89
C LEU A 20 -15.05 -7.11 -17.77
N TYR A 21 -15.01 -8.15 -18.60
CA TYR A 21 -16.21 -8.60 -19.30
C TYR A 21 -17.11 -9.41 -18.36
N ASP A 22 -18.31 -8.90 -18.09
CA ASP A 22 -19.35 -9.63 -17.37
C ASP A 22 -20.27 -10.35 -18.34
N ASN A 23 -20.22 -11.69 -18.30
CA ASN A 23 -20.99 -12.56 -19.17
C ASN A 23 -22.50 -12.54 -18.86
N THR A 24 -22.89 -12.08 -17.66
CA THR A 24 -24.29 -12.01 -17.23
C THR A 24 -24.99 -10.81 -17.86
N THR A 25 -24.31 -9.67 -17.87
CA THR A 25 -24.84 -8.41 -18.41
C THR A 25 -24.41 -8.16 -19.87
N ASN A 26 -23.49 -8.98 -20.41
CA ASN A 26 -22.84 -8.83 -21.71
C ASN A 26 -22.19 -7.46 -21.91
N LYS A 27 -21.56 -6.93 -20.86
CA LYS A 27 -20.94 -5.60 -20.86
C LYS A 27 -19.59 -5.60 -20.15
N CYS A 28 -18.76 -4.63 -20.48
CA CYS A 28 -17.55 -4.33 -19.73
C CYS A 28 -17.90 -3.55 -18.45
N THR A 29 -17.70 -4.17 -17.30
CA THR A 29 -17.93 -3.58 -15.96
C THR A 29 -16.61 -3.17 -15.32
N ASP A 30 -16.65 -2.22 -14.39
CA ASP A 30 -15.45 -1.75 -13.73
C ASP A 30 -14.88 -2.83 -12.79
N GLN A 31 -13.56 -2.99 -12.83
CA GLN A 31 -12.85 -3.79 -11.85
C GLN A 31 -12.96 -3.15 -10.46
N LYS A 32 -12.97 -4.01 -9.46
CA LYS A 32 -13.31 -3.73 -8.07
C LYS A 32 -12.10 -3.19 -7.31
N ILE A 33 -12.41 -2.26 -6.40
CA ILE A 33 -11.45 -1.64 -5.49
C ILE A 33 -11.34 -2.42 -4.17
N VAL A 34 -10.50 -1.94 -3.26
CA VAL A 34 -10.23 -2.57 -1.96
C VAL A 34 -11.51 -2.93 -1.20
N ASN A 35 -11.50 -4.07 -0.51
CA ASN A 35 -12.57 -4.63 0.33
C ASN A 35 -13.87 -5.05 -0.38
N ASN A 36 -14.04 -4.75 -1.66
CA ASN A 36 -15.19 -5.22 -2.44
C ASN A 36 -15.15 -6.74 -2.62
N TYR A 37 -16.34 -7.33 -2.67
CA TYR A 37 -16.49 -8.78 -2.88
C TYR A 37 -15.95 -9.19 -4.25
N CYS A 38 -15.19 -10.27 -4.32
CA CYS A 38 -14.69 -10.84 -5.57
C CYS A 38 -14.73 -12.37 -5.51
N ASP A 39 -14.80 -13.02 -6.68
CA ASP A 39 -14.60 -14.46 -6.80
C ASP A 39 -13.24 -14.81 -7.41
N LYS A 40 -12.68 -13.90 -8.23
CA LYS A 40 -11.40 -14.08 -8.94
C LYS A 40 -10.53 -12.85 -8.91
N ASP A 41 -9.21 -13.04 -8.98
CA ASP A 41 -8.23 -11.95 -9.00
C ASP A 41 -8.46 -10.93 -10.11
N LEU A 42 -8.87 -11.40 -11.30
CA LEU A 42 -9.15 -10.56 -12.46
C LEU A 42 -10.28 -9.54 -12.24
N GLU A 43 -11.10 -9.73 -11.21
CA GLU A 43 -12.14 -8.78 -10.85
C GLU A 43 -11.58 -7.59 -10.07
N CYS A 44 -10.41 -7.73 -9.44
CA CYS A 44 -9.78 -6.68 -8.66
C CYS A 44 -8.84 -5.83 -9.53
N ARG A 45 -8.65 -4.58 -9.12
CA ARG A 45 -7.74 -3.63 -9.75
C ARG A 45 -6.27 -3.99 -9.51
N SER A 46 -5.71 -4.83 -10.38
CA SER A 46 -4.32 -5.27 -10.28
C SER A 46 -3.31 -4.14 -10.48
N ASP A 47 -3.66 -3.10 -11.23
CA ASP A 47 -2.87 -1.87 -11.38
C ASP A 47 -2.70 -1.09 -10.06
N LEU A 48 -3.62 -1.30 -9.11
CA LEU A 48 -3.55 -0.75 -7.74
C LEU A 48 -2.89 -1.73 -6.76
N GLY A 49 -2.38 -2.86 -7.25
CA GLY A 49 -1.74 -3.90 -6.44
C GLY A 49 -2.71 -4.82 -5.70
N LEU A 50 -3.99 -4.88 -6.11
CA LEU A 50 -5.02 -5.69 -5.48
C LEU A 50 -5.15 -7.09 -6.10
N VAL A 51 -5.48 -8.09 -5.29
CA VAL A 51 -5.83 -9.47 -5.66
C VAL A 51 -7.08 -9.91 -4.89
N CYS A 52 -7.72 -10.99 -5.33
CA CYS A 52 -8.86 -11.55 -4.64
C CYS A 52 -8.41 -12.60 -3.62
N THR A 53 -8.61 -12.33 -2.33
CA THR A 53 -8.28 -13.29 -1.27
C THR A 53 -9.36 -13.24 -0.20
N GLY A 54 -9.85 -14.41 0.21
CA GLY A 54 -10.97 -14.48 1.16
C GLY A 54 -12.22 -13.76 0.66
N ASN A 55 -12.50 -13.87 -0.65
CA ASN A 55 -13.60 -13.20 -1.34
C ASN A 55 -13.59 -11.67 -1.28
N ARG A 56 -12.44 -11.05 -1.03
CA ARG A 56 -12.29 -9.59 -1.02
C ARG A 56 -11.07 -9.16 -1.81
N CYS A 57 -11.18 -8.03 -2.48
CA CYS A 57 -10.02 -7.38 -3.09
C CYS A 57 -9.13 -6.80 -1.99
N ILE A 58 -7.94 -7.35 -1.81
CA ILE A 58 -6.95 -6.91 -0.81
C ILE A 58 -5.58 -6.74 -1.46
N CYS A 59 -4.62 -6.14 -0.76
CA CYS A 59 -3.27 -6.00 -1.29
C CYS A 59 -2.64 -7.37 -1.56
N SER A 60 -2.02 -7.49 -2.74
CA SER A 60 -1.36 -8.71 -3.24
C SER A 60 -0.28 -9.27 -2.33
N SER A 61 0.30 -8.43 -1.49
CA SER A 61 1.42 -8.78 -0.62
C SER A 61 1.12 -8.31 0.79
N SER A 62 1.44 -9.15 1.78
CA SER A 62 1.44 -8.79 3.20
C SER A 62 2.45 -7.70 3.55
N SER A 63 3.34 -7.35 2.62
CA SER A 63 4.24 -6.20 2.74
C SER A 63 3.58 -4.88 2.32
N HIS A 64 2.34 -4.91 1.85
CA HIS A 64 1.61 -3.72 1.43
C HIS A 64 0.32 -3.53 2.22
N THR A 65 -0.04 -2.28 2.43
CA THR A 65 -1.32 -1.85 2.99
C THR A 65 -1.99 -0.86 2.04
N TRP A 66 -3.30 -0.76 2.11
CA TRP A 66 -4.05 0.18 1.29
C TRP A 66 -3.80 1.61 1.75
N SER A 67 -3.48 2.50 0.81
CA SER A 67 -3.41 3.95 1.06
C SER A 67 -4.69 4.62 0.59
N ASN A 68 -5.35 5.37 1.48
CA ASN A 68 -6.49 6.20 1.15
C ASN A 68 -6.07 7.50 0.46
N ILE A 69 -4.87 8.00 0.75
CA ILE A 69 -4.33 9.19 0.07
C ILE A 69 -4.00 8.86 -1.40
N ASN A 70 -3.24 7.78 -1.62
CA ASN A 70 -2.74 7.43 -2.96
C ASN A 70 -3.68 6.48 -3.72
N GLN A 71 -4.73 5.95 -3.07
CA GLN A 71 -5.71 5.02 -3.65
C GLN A 71 -5.05 3.79 -4.31
N LYS A 72 -3.98 3.27 -3.68
CA LYS A 72 -3.26 2.06 -4.11
C LYS A 72 -2.61 1.35 -2.93
N CYS A 73 -2.23 0.09 -3.13
CA CYS A 73 -1.41 -0.65 -2.17
C CYS A 73 0.03 -0.12 -2.16
N LEU A 74 0.53 0.24 -0.98
CA LEU A 74 1.86 0.77 -0.75
C LEU A 74 2.57 0.01 0.36
N LEU A 75 3.90 0.05 0.38
CA LEU A 75 4.70 -0.63 1.39
C LEU A 75 4.34 -0.15 2.80
N THR A 76 4.20 -1.08 3.73
CA THR A 76 3.91 -0.79 5.14
C THR A 76 5.19 -0.81 5.99
N TYR A 77 5.04 -0.57 7.29
CA TYR A 77 6.14 -0.44 8.24
C TYR A 77 7.10 -1.64 8.20
N SER A 78 8.40 -1.36 8.29
CA SER A 78 9.53 -2.31 8.23
C SER A 78 9.68 -3.08 6.90
N LYS A 79 8.95 -2.69 5.85
CA LYS A 79 9.03 -3.37 4.55
C LYS A 79 10.04 -2.68 3.66
N ARG A 80 10.85 -3.51 2.98
CA ARG A 80 11.99 -3.09 2.15
C ARG A 80 11.57 -2.88 0.70
N SER A 81 12.49 -2.32 -0.09
CA SER A 81 12.37 -2.02 -1.52
C SER A 81 11.66 -0.70 -1.82
N CYS A 82 11.60 0.23 -0.85
CA CYS A 82 11.25 1.59 -1.19
C CYS A 82 12.46 2.23 -1.90
N LEU A 83 12.20 2.88 -3.03
CA LEU A 83 13.23 3.63 -3.78
C LEU A 83 13.00 5.15 -3.70
N THR A 84 11.75 5.53 -3.39
CA THR A 84 11.28 6.91 -3.28
C THR A 84 10.23 6.98 -2.17
N GLY A 85 9.97 8.19 -1.65
CA GLY A 85 8.94 8.42 -0.61
C GLY A 85 7.55 7.91 -1.00
N ASP A 86 7.20 7.93 -2.29
CA ASP A 86 5.89 7.48 -2.81
C ASP A 86 5.67 5.97 -2.75
N SER A 87 6.69 5.21 -2.38
CA SER A 87 6.61 3.74 -2.24
C SER A 87 6.01 3.33 -0.89
N CYS A 88 6.15 4.17 0.13
CA CYS A 88 5.68 3.92 1.49
C CYS A 88 4.28 4.46 1.70
N ASN A 89 3.51 3.84 2.59
CA ASN A 89 2.12 4.24 2.84
C ASN A 89 2.07 5.57 3.63
N PRO A 90 1.62 6.68 3.02
CA PRO A 90 1.58 7.99 3.68
C PRO A 90 0.48 8.08 4.74
N ASP A 91 -0.57 7.24 4.67
CA ASP A 91 -1.61 7.20 5.71
C ASP A 91 -1.06 6.70 7.07
N GLN A 92 0.09 6.03 7.03
CA GLN A 92 0.82 5.56 8.21
C GLN A 92 1.97 6.52 8.60
N ASN A 93 2.09 7.67 7.90
CA ASN A 93 3.18 8.63 8.02
C ASN A 93 4.58 8.00 7.81
N LEU A 94 4.65 6.96 6.96
CA LEU A 94 5.90 6.26 6.66
C LEU A 94 6.72 7.00 5.62
N LYS A 95 8.04 7.02 5.83
CA LYS A 95 9.01 7.58 4.90
C LYS A 95 9.90 6.46 4.38
N CYS A 96 10.40 6.64 3.16
CA CYS A 96 11.44 5.76 2.66
C CYS A 96 12.76 6.18 3.29
N ILE A 97 13.29 5.37 4.19
CA ILE A 97 14.51 5.65 4.94
C ILE A 97 15.71 5.01 4.23
N ASN A 98 16.75 5.82 4.08
CA ASN A 98 18.05 5.42 3.53
C ASN A 98 19.18 5.50 4.58
N ASP A 99 18.82 5.58 5.86
CA ASP A 99 19.75 5.76 6.98
C ASP A 99 19.40 4.83 8.16
N GLN A 100 20.29 4.73 9.14
CA GLN A 100 20.07 3.92 10.34
C GLN A 100 19.26 4.70 11.38
N CYS A 101 18.04 4.24 11.69
CA CYS A 101 17.24 4.79 12.80
C CYS A 101 17.25 3.87 14.03
N ASN A 102 17.11 4.48 15.22
CA ASN A 102 16.79 3.80 16.48
C ASN A 102 15.31 3.42 16.52
N CYS A 103 14.89 2.57 15.58
CA CYS A 103 13.52 2.11 15.47
C CYS A 103 13.35 0.74 16.16
N PRO A 104 12.12 0.31 16.50
CA PRO A 104 11.85 -1.00 17.13
C PRO A 104 12.48 -2.20 16.42
N ILE A 105 12.76 -2.04 15.12
CA ILE A 105 13.53 -2.97 14.30
C ILE A 105 14.70 -2.16 13.74
N ALA A 106 15.91 -2.75 13.71
CA ALA A 106 17.05 -2.12 13.07
C ALA A 106 16.71 -1.78 11.61
N SER A 107 16.64 -0.48 11.35
CA SER A 107 16.30 0.03 10.03
C SER A 107 17.45 -0.21 9.06
N VAL A 108 17.10 -0.49 7.80
CA VAL A 108 18.07 -0.68 6.73
C VAL A 108 17.68 0.15 5.53
N ASP A 109 18.67 0.45 4.70
CA ASP A 109 18.48 1.20 3.46
C ASP A 109 17.33 0.63 2.60
N GLY A 110 16.49 1.54 2.09
CA GLY A 110 15.31 1.22 1.29
C GLY A 110 14.16 0.59 2.08
N MET A 111 13.98 0.97 3.35
CA MET A 111 12.87 0.51 4.20
C MET A 111 11.84 1.62 4.45
N CYS A 112 10.56 1.24 4.48
CA CYS A 112 9.49 2.13 4.95
C CYS A 112 9.46 2.17 6.47
N ASP A 113 9.88 3.28 7.03
CA ASP A 113 10.06 3.47 8.46
C ASP A 113 9.72 4.92 8.88
N CYS A 114 9.84 5.21 10.16
CA CYS A 114 9.60 6.52 10.74
C CYS A 114 10.83 7.42 10.61
N SER A 115 10.61 8.73 10.66
CA SER A 115 11.67 9.74 10.56
C SER A 115 12.64 9.66 11.74
N SER A 116 13.94 9.67 11.47
CA SER A 116 14.99 9.78 12.50
C SER A 116 15.72 11.12 12.49
N THR A 117 15.11 12.15 11.89
CA THR A 117 15.68 13.49 11.83
C THR A 117 15.82 14.07 13.23
N GLU A 118 17.06 14.39 13.62
CA GLU A 118 17.40 14.96 14.93
C GLU A 118 16.46 16.12 15.32
N GLY A 119 15.84 16.03 16.51
CA GLY A 119 14.89 17.02 17.03
C GLY A 119 13.47 16.94 16.44
N SER A 120 13.21 15.98 15.55
CA SER A 120 11.90 15.70 14.96
C SER A 120 11.70 14.20 14.70
N GLU A 121 12.29 13.38 15.58
CA GLU A 121 12.24 11.93 15.52
C GLU A 121 10.81 11.44 15.69
N GLU A 122 10.52 10.33 15.02
CA GLU A 122 9.25 9.63 15.07
C GLU A 122 9.49 8.16 15.37
N PHE A 123 8.54 7.53 16.06
CA PHE A 123 8.55 6.11 16.36
C PHE A 123 7.26 5.43 15.89
N TRP A 124 7.35 4.13 15.64
CA TRP A 124 6.21 3.33 15.27
C TRP A 124 5.41 2.91 16.50
N ASN A 125 4.17 3.39 16.60
CA ASN A 125 3.28 3.05 17.72
C ASN A 125 2.46 1.76 17.52
N GLY A 126 2.72 1.01 16.45
CA GLY A 126 1.92 -0.16 16.05
C GLY A 126 0.95 0.10 14.90
N SER A 127 0.64 1.35 14.58
CA SER A 127 -0.31 1.73 13.52
C SER A 127 0.17 2.84 12.59
N PHE A 128 0.87 3.84 13.12
CA PHE A 128 1.45 4.96 12.37
C PHE A 128 2.71 5.50 13.06
N CYS A 129 3.51 6.25 12.31
CA CYS A 129 4.65 6.99 12.87
C CYS A 129 4.16 8.18 13.68
N SER A 130 4.46 8.17 14.98
CA SER A 130 4.12 9.19 15.96
C SER A 130 5.39 9.93 16.37
N SER A 131 5.29 11.22 16.67
CA SER A 131 6.42 11.99 17.20
C SER A 131 6.99 11.36 18.47
N ALA A 132 8.32 11.31 18.56
CA ALA A 132 9.06 10.85 19.71
C ALA A 132 8.78 11.70 20.95
N LYS A 133 8.94 11.08 22.12
CA LYS A 133 8.72 11.65 23.44
C LYS A 133 9.88 12.56 23.82
N ASN A 134 9.57 13.69 24.43
CA ASN A 134 10.60 14.65 24.83
C ASN A 134 11.33 14.19 26.10
N TYR A 135 12.41 14.89 26.43
CA TYR A 135 13.08 14.72 27.72
C TYR A 135 12.09 14.81 28.89
N SER A 136 12.16 13.86 29.82
CA SER A 136 11.29 13.71 30.99
C SER A 136 9.87 13.19 30.73
N ASP A 137 9.49 12.92 29.48
CA ASP A 137 8.24 12.22 29.18
C ASP A 137 8.38 10.71 29.47
N HIS A 138 7.26 10.05 29.78
CA HIS A 138 7.26 8.60 29.99
C HIS A 138 7.34 7.87 28.64
N CYS A 139 8.38 7.06 28.46
CA CYS A 139 8.55 6.13 27.36
C CYS A 139 8.41 4.68 27.86
N SER A 140 7.81 3.80 27.06
CA SER A 140 7.79 2.36 27.37
C SER A 140 9.04 1.64 26.86
N ASN A 141 9.67 2.21 25.84
CA ASN A 141 10.90 1.71 25.22
C ASN A 141 11.80 2.88 24.81
N ASP A 142 13.11 2.64 24.72
CA ASP A 142 14.10 3.68 24.40
C ASP A 142 13.85 4.32 23.02
N PHE A 143 13.39 3.55 22.04
CA PHE A 143 13.06 4.05 20.69
C PHE A 143 11.88 5.02 20.65
N GLU A 144 11.11 5.14 21.74
CA GLU A 144 10.00 6.11 21.82
C GLU A 144 10.49 7.50 22.19
N CYS A 145 11.71 7.63 22.76
CA CYS A 145 12.24 8.91 23.21
C CYS A 145 13.14 9.56 22.15
N GLN A 146 13.18 10.90 22.15
CA GLN A 146 14.16 11.66 21.38
C GLN A 146 15.58 11.41 21.90
N THR A 147 16.56 11.46 20.99
CA THR A 147 17.99 11.30 21.28
C THR A 147 18.68 12.63 21.60
#